data_AF-A0A8T1NM75-F1
#
_entry.id   AF-A0A8T1NM75-F1
#
_cell.length_a   1.000
_cell.length_b   1.000
_cell.length_c   1.000
_cell.angle_alpha   90.00
_cell.angle_beta   90.00
_cell.angle_gamma   90.00
#
_symmetry.space_group_name_H-M   'P 1'
#
loop_
_entity.id
_entity.type
_entity.pdbx_description
1 polymer ?
#
loop_
_entity_poly.entity_id
_entity_poly.type
_entity_poly.pdbx_seq_one_letter_code
_entity_poly.pdbx_strand_id
1 'polypeptide(L)' 'MEFGRVVEAKQQVVSGTMYHITLEATDGGKKKVYEAKIWEKPWLNFKELQQFNFIAEC' A
#
# COMPACT_ATOMS: atom_id res chain seq x y z
N MET A 1 0.12 -15.01 -4.13
CA MET A 1 0.72 -13.86 -3.42
C MET A 1 1.11 -14.23 -2.00
N GLU A 2 2.40 -14.09 -1.71
CA GLU A 2 2.99 -14.15 -0.38
C GLU A 2 3.59 -12.77 -0.07
N PHE A 3 3.25 -12.20 1.09
CA PHE A 3 3.84 -10.92 1.51
C PHE A 3 5.34 -11.11 1.74
N GLY A 4 6.17 -10.29 1.09
CA GLY A 4 7.60 -10.28 1.27
C GLY A 4 8.01 -9.27 2.33
N ARG A 5 8.01 -7.99 1.95
CA ARG A 5 8.41 -6.88 2.82
C ARG A 5 7.83 -5.55 2.35
N VAL A 6 7.78 -4.57 3.24
CA VAL A 6 7.48 -3.18 2.86
C VAL A 6 8.78 -2.52 2.39
N VAL A 7 8.75 -1.97 1.17
CA VAL A 7 9.86 -1.23 0.56
C VAL A 7 9.87 0.20 1.07
N GLU A 8 8.69 0.82 1.07
CA GLU A 8 8.52 2.21 1.43
C GLU A 8 7.17 2.40 2.09
N ALA A 9 7.11 3.22 3.12
CA ALA A 9 5.86 3.68 3.70
C ALA A 9 5.98 5.20 3.90
N LYS A 10 5.04 5.94 3.33
CA LYS A 10 4.91 7.38 3.45
C LYS A 10 3.55 7.70 4.05
N GLN A 11 3.52 8.70 4.92
CA GLN A 11 2.30 9.23 5.49
C GLN A 11 2.09 10.65 4.99
N GLN A 12 0.89 10.94 4.51
CA GLN A 12 0.48 12.25 4.03
C GLN A 12 -0.75 12.71 4.79
N VAL A 13 -0.67 13.88 5.42
CA VAL A 13 -1.82 14.50 6.11
C VAL A 13 -2.65 15.25 5.08
N VAL A 14 -3.92 14.89 4.95
CA VAL A 14 -4.91 15.50 4.06
C VAL A 14 -6.19 15.76 4.86
N SER A 15 -7.37 15.64 4.27
CA SER A 15 -8.64 15.49 5.01
C SER A 15 -8.73 14.10 5.68
N GLY A 16 -7.69 13.72 6.41
CA GLY A 16 -7.44 12.40 6.98
C GLY A 16 -5.94 12.13 7.05
N THR A 17 -5.58 10.88 7.27
CA THR A 17 -4.23 10.36 7.10
C THR A 17 -4.23 9.45 5.89
N MET A 18 -3.47 9.80 4.86
CA MET A 18 -3.27 8.95 3.69
C MET A 18 -1.92 8.25 3.80
N TYR A 19 -1.92 6.92 3.80
CA TYR A 19 -0.73 6.09 3.82
C TYR A 19 -0.45 5.60 2.41
N HIS A 20 0.74 5.91 1.90
CA HIS A 20 1.26 5.34 0.67
C HIS A 20 2.27 4.26 1.04
N ILE A 21 1.97 3.02 0.73
CA ILE A 21 2.75 1.85 1.13
C ILE A 21 3.17 1.12 -0.13
N THR A 22 4.47 1.04 -0.35
CA THR A 22 5.06 0.23 -1.41
C THR A 22 5.53 -1.07 -0.79
N LEU A 23 5.00 -2.20 -1.24
CA LEU A 23 5.28 -3.53 -0.71
C LEU A 23 5.70 -4.50 -1.81
N GLU A 24 6.66 -5.36 -1.47
CA GLU A 24 7.07 -6.50 -2.28
C GLU A 24 6.27 -7.72 -1.85
N ALA A 25 5.64 -8.39 -2.82
CA ALA A 25 4.98 -9.67 -2.66
C ALA A 25 5.46 -10.66 -3.72
N THR A 26 5.61 -11.92 -3.34
CA THR A 26 5.98 -12.99 -4.26
C THR A 26 4.71 -13.62 -4.82
N ASP A 27 4.58 -13.72 -6.13
CA ASP A 27 3.42 -14.33 -6.78
C ASP A 27 3.90 -15.30 -7.86
N GLY A 28 3.59 -16.60 -7.69
CA GLY A 28 4.06 -17.65 -8.59
C GLY A 28 5.59 -17.79 -8.63
N GLY A 29 6.28 -17.52 -7.52
CA GLY A 29 7.75 -17.56 -7.43
C GLY A 29 8.47 -16.31 -7.95
N LYS A 30 7.73 -15.30 -8.43
CA LYS A 30 8.29 -14.03 -8.91
C LYS A 30 8.03 -12.90 -7.92
N LYS A 31 9.05 -12.06 -7.69
CA LYS A 31 8.92 -10.89 -6.82
C LYS A 31 8.24 -9.77 -7.58
N LYS A 32 7.15 -9.26 -7.01
CA LYS A 32 6.31 -8.21 -7.57
C LYS A 32 6.19 -7.07 -6.56
N VAL A 33 6.34 -5.85 -7.03
CA VAL A 33 6.20 -4.63 -6.24
C VAL A 33 4.80 -4.06 -6.47
N TYR A 34 4.13 -3.73 -5.38
CA TYR A 34 2.80 -3.14 -5.35
C TYR A 34 2.82 -1.82 -4.59
N GLU A 35 2.07 -0.84 -5.06
CA GLU A 35 1.79 0.40 -4.36
C GLU A 35 0.34 0.39 -3.87
N ALA A 36 0.17 0.53 -2.57
CA ALA A 36 -1.10 0.63 -1.89
C ALA A 36 -1.28 2.04 -1.33
N LYS A 37 -2.41 2.68 -1.62
CA LYS A 37 -2.81 3.94 -1.00
C LYS A 37 -4.00 3.70 -0.10
N ILE A 38 -3.84 3.95 1.19
CA ILE A 38 -4.86 3.76 2.21
C ILE A 38 -5.24 5.13 2.74
N TRP A 39 -6.53 5.45 2.73
CA TRP A 39 -7.03 6.68 3.32
C TRP A 39 -7.82 6.39 4.58
N GLU A 40 -7.32 6.94 5.68
CA GLU A 40 -7.88 6.79 7.02
C GLU A 40 -8.40 8.12 7.53
N LYS A 41 -9.58 8.13 8.15
CA LYS A 41 -10.14 9.26 8.88
C LYS A 41 -10.60 8.75 10.24
N PRO A 42 -9.77 8.91 11.30
CA PRO A 42 -10.06 8.32 12.60
C PRO A 42 -11.37 8.84 13.21
N TRP A 43 -11.75 10.09 12.93
CA TRP A 43 -12.99 10.69 13.42
C TRP A 43 -14.27 10.12 12.78
N LEU A 44 -14.16 9.43 11.64
CA LEU A 44 -15.28 8.75 10.97
C LEU A 44 -15.18 7.22 11.06
N ASN A 45 -14.18 6.68 11.76
CA ASN A 45 -13.81 5.26 11.67
C ASN A 45 -13.68 4.77 10.22
N PHE A 46 -13.27 5.67 9.32
CA PHE A 46 -13.19 5.39 7.90
C PHE A 46 -11.78 4.93 7.57
N LYS A 47 -11.64 3.75 6.98
CA LYS A 47 -10.39 3.24 6.43
C LYS A 47 -10.68 2.56 5.13
N GLU A 48 -10.15 3.10 4.04
CA GLU A 48 -10.40 2.60 2.70
C GLU A 48 -9.10 2.48 1.91
N LEU A 49 -8.97 1.40 1.16
CA LEU A 49 -7.90 1.23 0.19
C LEU A 49 -8.30 1.98 -1.08
N GLN A 50 -7.73 3.16 -1.27
CA GLN A 50 -7.98 4.02 -2.42
C GLN A 50 -7.35 3.47 -3.70
N GLN A 51 -6.17 2.85 -3.59
CA GLN A 51 -5.46 2.33 -4.75
C GLN A 51 -4.62 1.12 -4.37
N PHE A 52 -4.58 0.15 -5.26
CA PHE A 52 -3.67 -0.99 -5.19
C PHE A 52 -3.18 -1.30 -6.59
N ASN A 53 -2.01 -0.77 -6.93
CA ASN A 53 -1.44 -0.92 -8.26
C ASN A 53 -0.21 -1.83 -8.21
N PHE A 54 -0.10 -2.68 -9.21
CA PHE A 54 1.16 -3.35 -9.53
C PHE A 54 2.10 -2.34 -10.19
N ILE A 55 3.32 -2.22 -9.65
CA ILE A 55 4.32 -1.27 -10.13
C ILE A 55 5.35 -1.96 -11.02
N ALA A 56 5.90 -3.10 -10.58
CA ALA A 56 6.96 -3.79 -11.32
C ALA A 56 7.16 -5.25 -10.88
N GLU A 57 7.63 -6.09 -11.80
CA GLU A 57 8.29 -7.38 -11.48
C GLU A 57 9.77 -7.09 -11.28
N CYS A 58 10.34 -7.55 -10.15
CA CYS A 58 11.78 -7.44 -9.85
C CYS A 58 12.59 -8.56 -10.50
#